data_AF-A0A420FDH4-F1
#
_entry.id   AF-A0A420FDH4-F1
#
_cell.length_a   1.000
_cell.length_b   1.000
_cell.length_c   1.000
_cell.angle_alpha   90.00
_cell.angle_beta   90.00
_cell.angle_gamma   90.00
#
_symmetry.space_group_name_H-M   'P 1'
#
loop_
_entity.id
_entity.type
_entity.pdbx_description
1 polymer ?
#
loop_
_entity_poly.entity_id
_entity_poly.type
_entity_poly.pdbx_seq_one_letter_code
_entity_poly.pdbx_strand_id
1 'polypeptide(L)'
;MKRKAFSIIQDIGFILFLVVFPHAVPLPFYSYAVICFLAIFLVLRREDRSLKDLGLDKKNLSSRAILLGILSALAWVIFMQIIYIPVIKHLFNVPDYTEYNFIRSSMQRLIMTIVAAWVIGGFYEEVVFRGYIQNLLEKRLFKGMGRWLPIVITSILFGLYHLQQDIFAVVAACLGGLYWSILYKKWNNNLWVSIISHALFDMITLILIYTGKFGNLI
;
A
#
# COMPACT_ATOMS: atom_id res chain seq x y z
N MET A 1 -1.73 4.98 -34.70
CA MET A 1 -2.52 5.71 -33.68
C MET A 1 -3.59 4.84 -32.99
N LYS A 2 -4.50 4.17 -33.71
CA LYS A 2 -5.58 3.35 -33.11
C LYS A 2 -5.10 2.27 -32.12
N ARG A 3 -4.03 1.52 -32.44
CA ARG A 3 -3.45 0.49 -31.54
C ARG A 3 -2.89 1.05 -30.23
N LYS A 4 -2.31 2.25 -30.25
CA LYS A 4 -1.77 2.92 -29.05
C LYS A 4 -2.89 3.42 -28.14
N ALA A 5 -3.94 4.02 -28.71
CA ALA A 5 -5.12 4.45 -27.97
C ALA A 5 -5.83 3.27 -27.30
N PHE A 6 -5.99 2.16 -28.03
CA PHE A 6 -6.57 0.93 -27.48
C PHE A 6 -5.78 0.38 -26.29
N SER A 7 -4.44 0.36 -26.38
CA SER A 7 -3.58 -0.05 -25.27
C SER A 7 -3.71 0.87 -24.05
N ILE A 8 -3.85 2.18 -24.22
CA ILE A 8 -4.00 3.12 -23.10
C ILE A 8 -5.34 2.89 -22.37
N ILE A 9 -6.41 2.67 -23.14
CA ILE A 9 -7.75 2.38 -22.58
C ILE A 9 -7.71 1.08 -21.76
N GLN A 10 -7.02 0.05 -22.26
CA GLN A 10 -6.84 -1.20 -21.52
C GLN A 10 -6.06 -1.00 -20.22
N ASP A 11 -4.98 -0.21 -20.25
CA ASP A 11 -4.16 0.06 -19.07
C ASP A 11 -4.96 0.81 -17.99
N ILE A 12 -5.69 1.85 -18.39
CA ILE A 12 -6.56 2.62 -17.48
C ILE A 12 -7.68 1.73 -16.95
N GLY A 13 -8.34 0.95 -17.82
CA GLY A 13 -9.39 0.01 -17.41
C GLY A 13 -8.89 -1.02 -16.40
N PHE A 14 -7.65 -1.50 -16.56
CA PHE A 14 -7.07 -2.44 -15.62
C PHE A 14 -6.68 -1.79 -14.28
N ILE A 15 -6.17 -0.55 -14.29
CA ILE A 15 -5.96 0.22 -13.05
C ILE A 15 -7.30 0.40 -12.32
N LEU A 16 -8.35 0.81 -13.02
CA LEU A 16 -9.69 0.97 -12.45
C LEU A 16 -10.22 -0.34 -11.88
N PHE A 17 -10.02 -1.46 -12.57
CA PHE A 17 -10.35 -2.78 -12.03
C PHE A 17 -9.61 -3.05 -10.72
N LEU A 18 -8.29 -2.86 -10.65
CA LEU A 18 -7.50 -3.12 -9.44
C LEU A 18 -7.89 -2.24 -8.25
N VAL A 19 -8.31 -1.01 -8.50
CA VAL A 19 -8.70 -0.06 -7.44
C VAL A 19 -10.16 -0.22 -7.03
N VAL A 20 -11.09 -0.39 -7.97
CA VAL A 20 -12.54 -0.36 -7.69
C VAL A 20 -13.10 -1.73 -7.33
N PHE A 21 -12.60 -2.81 -7.95
CA PHE A 21 -13.12 -4.16 -7.72
C PHE A 21 -13.12 -4.60 -6.24
N PRO A 22 -12.07 -4.31 -5.44
CA PRO A 22 -12.06 -4.63 -4.01
C PRO A 22 -13.19 -4.00 -3.20
N HIS A 23 -13.75 -2.88 -3.66
CA HIS A 23 -14.85 -2.17 -2.98
C HIS A 23 -16.22 -2.47 -3.59
N ALA A 24 -16.27 -2.89 -4.86
CA ALA A 24 -17.51 -3.09 -5.59
C ALA A 24 -18.12 -4.48 -5.38
N VAL A 25 -17.32 -5.48 -4.99
CA VAL A 25 -17.78 -6.86 -4.82
C VAL A 25 -17.63 -7.28 -3.36
N PRO A 26 -18.73 -7.60 -2.65
CA PRO A 26 -18.69 -8.03 -1.26
C PRO A 26 -18.19 -9.47 -1.18
N LEU A 27 -16.88 -9.63 -1.35
CA LEU A 27 -16.20 -10.91 -1.26
C LEU A 27 -15.76 -11.19 0.18
N PRO A 28 -15.91 -12.44 0.67
CA PRO A 28 -15.51 -12.77 2.02
C PRO A 28 -13.97 -12.80 2.17
N PHE A 29 -13.48 -12.52 3.38
CA PHE A 29 -12.08 -12.74 3.80
C PHE A 29 -11.00 -12.19 2.85
N TYR A 30 -11.21 -10.99 2.30
CA TYR A 30 -10.25 -10.35 1.38
C TYR A 30 -9.95 -11.15 0.10
N SER A 31 -10.85 -12.05 -0.33
CA SER A 31 -10.60 -12.89 -1.50
C SER A 31 -10.46 -12.11 -2.82
N TYR A 32 -10.86 -10.83 -2.85
CA TYR A 32 -10.55 -9.91 -3.94
C TYR A 32 -9.04 -9.83 -4.22
N ALA A 33 -8.19 -9.94 -3.18
CA ALA A 33 -6.75 -9.82 -3.31
C ALA A 33 -6.17 -10.95 -4.16
N VAL A 34 -6.71 -12.17 -4.01
CA VAL A 34 -6.35 -13.33 -4.84
C VAL A 34 -6.74 -13.08 -6.29
N ILE A 35 -7.95 -12.57 -6.54
CA ILE A 35 -8.44 -12.31 -7.91
C ILE A 35 -7.58 -11.23 -8.59
N CYS A 36 -7.34 -10.11 -7.91
CA CYS A 36 -6.52 -9.03 -8.44
C CYS A 36 -5.06 -9.47 -8.65
N PHE A 37 -4.49 -10.24 -7.73
CA PHE A 37 -3.14 -10.79 -7.88
C PHE A 37 -3.05 -11.78 -9.06
N LEU A 38 -4.03 -12.68 -9.20
CA LEU A 38 -4.10 -13.60 -10.35
C LEU A 38 -4.26 -12.82 -11.66
N ALA A 39 -5.07 -11.77 -11.69
CA ALA A 39 -5.22 -10.92 -12.85
C ALA A 39 -3.89 -10.24 -13.24
N ILE A 40 -3.17 -9.67 -12.27
CA ILE A 40 -1.82 -9.11 -12.49
C ILE A 40 -0.88 -10.20 -13.02
N PHE A 41 -0.88 -11.38 -12.41
CA PHE A 41 -0.03 -12.49 -12.83
C PHE A 41 -0.31 -12.90 -14.29
N LEU A 42 -1.59 -13.05 -14.66
CA LEU A 42 -1.97 -13.40 -16.03
C LEU A 42 -1.58 -12.31 -17.05
N VAL A 43 -1.74 -11.03 -16.69
CA VAL A 43 -1.28 -9.92 -17.55
C VAL A 43 0.23 -9.97 -17.74
N LEU A 44 1.01 -10.19 -16.67
CA LEU A 44 2.46 -10.32 -16.79
C LEU A 44 2.85 -11.50 -17.68
N ARG A 45 2.19 -12.66 -17.55
CA ARG A 45 2.48 -13.81 -18.41
C ARG A 45 2.16 -13.57 -19.87
N ARG A 46 1.11 -12.81 -20.18
CA ARG A 46 0.79 -12.38 -21.55
C ARG A 46 1.82 -11.41 -22.13
N GLU A 47 2.57 -10.72 -21.28
CA GLU A 47 3.65 -9.80 -21.67
C GLU A 47 5.06 -10.46 -21.60
N ASP A 48 5.16 -11.79 -21.45
CA ASP A 48 6.42 -12.53 -21.21
C ASP A 48 7.22 -12.02 -19.99
N ARG A 49 6.50 -11.44 -19.01
CA ARG A 49 7.05 -10.92 -17.75
C ARG A 49 6.72 -11.84 -16.58
N SER A 50 7.35 -11.55 -15.45
CA SER A 50 7.23 -12.27 -14.19
C SER A 50 7.04 -11.30 -13.02
N LEU A 51 6.76 -11.84 -11.83
CA LEU A 51 6.68 -11.03 -10.60
C LEU A 51 8.01 -10.34 -10.26
N LYS A 52 9.14 -10.85 -10.76
CA LYS A 52 10.45 -10.21 -10.58
C LYS A 52 10.50 -8.85 -11.26
N ASP A 53 9.77 -8.67 -12.37
CA ASP A 53 9.67 -7.40 -13.09
C ASP A 53 8.88 -6.32 -12.35
N LEU A 54 8.19 -6.72 -11.26
CA LEU A 54 7.55 -5.82 -10.30
C LEU A 54 8.46 -5.49 -9.11
N GLY A 55 9.67 -6.05 -9.06
CA GLY A 55 10.57 -5.92 -7.90
C GLY A 55 10.47 -7.06 -6.88
N LEU A 56 9.65 -8.08 -7.14
CA LEU A 56 9.47 -9.24 -6.26
C LEU A 56 10.47 -10.37 -6.61
N ASP A 57 11.76 -10.06 -6.58
CA ASP A 57 12.83 -11.04 -6.73
C ASP A 57 13.31 -11.53 -5.37
N LYS A 58 13.30 -12.85 -5.14
CA LYS A 58 13.82 -13.49 -3.92
C LYS A 58 15.28 -13.11 -3.64
N LYS A 59 16.09 -12.85 -4.69
CA LYS A 59 17.49 -12.42 -4.53
C LYS A 59 17.61 -11.06 -3.83
N ASN A 60 16.59 -10.22 -3.93
CA ASN A 60 16.57 -8.88 -3.34
C ASN A 60 16.06 -8.89 -1.88
N LEU A 61 15.49 -10.02 -1.42
CA LEU A 61 15.15 -10.25 -0.01
C LEU A 61 16.43 -10.60 0.76
N SER A 62 17.21 -9.59 1.07
CA SER A 62 18.47 -9.69 1.82
C SER A 62 18.32 -9.15 3.24
N SER A 63 19.26 -9.46 4.13
CA SER A 63 19.32 -8.88 5.48
C SER A 63 19.34 -7.35 5.44
N ARG A 64 19.97 -6.76 4.41
CA ARG A 64 19.94 -5.31 4.18
C ARG A 64 18.53 -4.82 3.85
N ALA A 65 17.79 -5.51 2.98
CA ALA A 65 16.42 -5.14 2.64
C ALA A 65 15.49 -5.23 3.86
N ILE A 66 15.66 -6.28 4.68
CA ILE A 66 14.93 -6.46 5.95
C ILE A 66 15.24 -5.31 6.91
N LEU A 67 16.52 -5.01 7.15
CA LEU A 67 16.94 -3.91 8.03
C LEU A 67 16.38 -2.56 7.55
N LEU A 68 16.47 -2.28 6.26
CA LEU A 68 15.92 -1.05 5.67
C LEU A 68 14.40 -0.97 5.83
N GLY A 69 13.68 -2.08 5.65
CA GLY A 69 12.25 -2.17 5.88
C GLY A 69 11.89 -1.87 7.34
N ILE A 70 12.61 -2.47 8.30
CA ILE A 70 12.40 -2.24 9.74
C ILE A 70 12.65 -0.77 10.10
N LEU A 71 13.82 -0.22 9.72
CA LEU A 71 14.16 1.16 10.02
C LEU A 71 13.15 2.14 9.38
N SER A 72 12.70 1.82 8.18
CA SER A 72 11.67 2.59 7.48
C SER A 72 10.32 2.53 8.20
N ALA A 73 9.87 1.35 8.63
CA ALA A 73 8.64 1.20 9.41
C ALA A 73 8.69 2.02 10.69
N LEU A 74 9.78 1.93 11.46
CA LEU A 74 9.96 2.69 12.69
C LEU A 74 9.93 4.20 12.45
N ALA A 75 10.63 4.67 11.40
CA ALA A 75 10.61 6.08 11.02
C ALA A 75 9.20 6.55 10.66
N TRP A 76 8.43 5.73 9.95
CA TRP A 76 7.05 6.05 9.58
C TRP A 76 6.10 6.04 10.78
N VAL A 77 6.23 5.07 11.70
CA VAL A 77 5.49 5.07 12.97
C VAL A 77 5.80 6.34 13.76
N ILE A 78 7.07 6.72 13.91
CA ILE A 78 7.48 7.93 14.63
C ILE A 78 6.85 9.17 13.98
N PHE A 79 6.94 9.31 12.65
CA PHE A 79 6.30 10.40 11.93
C PHE A 79 4.80 10.47 12.20
N MET A 80 4.10 9.33 12.12
CA MET A 80 2.66 9.28 12.33
C MET A 80 2.26 9.68 13.75
N GLN A 81 3.01 9.20 14.74
CA GLN A 81 2.65 9.36 16.15
C GLN A 81 3.07 10.71 16.73
N ILE A 82 4.19 11.28 16.27
CA ILE A 82 4.74 12.52 16.83
C ILE A 82 4.34 13.73 15.99
N ILE A 83 4.14 13.57 14.68
CA ILE A 83 3.88 14.69 13.77
C ILE A 83 2.45 14.63 13.26
N TYR A 84 2.10 13.61 12.47
CA TYR A 84 0.83 13.61 11.74
C TYR A 84 -0.38 13.66 12.67
N ILE A 85 -0.53 12.69 13.59
CA ILE A 85 -1.69 12.58 14.48
C ILE A 85 -1.84 13.81 15.38
N PRO A 86 -0.79 14.30 16.09
CA PRO A 86 -0.92 15.50 16.90
C PRO A 86 -1.31 16.74 16.09
N VAL A 87 -0.74 16.93 14.89
CA VAL A 87 -1.06 18.08 14.03
C VAL A 87 -2.51 18.04 13.58
N ILE A 88 -3.02 16.90 13.10
CA ILE A 88 -4.42 16.82 12.65
C ILE A 88 -5.41 16.99 13.82
N LYS A 89 -5.10 16.46 15.01
CA LYS A 89 -5.93 16.64 16.21
C LYS A 89 -5.91 18.09 16.73
N HIS A 90 -4.82 18.81 16.49
CA HIS A 90 -4.73 20.23 16.83
C HIS A 90 -5.53 21.11 15.87
N LEU A 91 -5.53 20.77 14.58
CA LEU A 91 -6.16 21.57 13.53
C LEU A 91 -7.65 21.22 13.31
N PHE A 92 -8.05 19.99 13.61
CA PHE A 92 -9.37 19.45 13.27
C PHE A 92 -9.95 18.60 14.39
N ASN A 93 -11.27 18.42 14.38
CA ASN A 93 -11.94 17.42 15.21
C ASN A 93 -11.88 16.06 14.50
N VAL A 94 -10.90 15.24 14.88
CA VAL A 94 -10.63 13.94 14.27
C VAL A 94 -11.46 12.86 14.99
N PRO A 95 -12.24 12.04 14.27
CA PRO A 95 -13.01 10.96 14.89
C PRO A 95 -12.12 9.88 15.50
N ASP A 96 -12.64 9.18 16.49
CA ASP A 96 -11.96 8.02 17.06
C ASP A 96 -11.93 6.84 16.06
N TYR A 97 -10.82 6.09 16.08
CA TYR A 97 -10.60 4.89 15.26
C TYR A 97 -11.43 3.69 15.74
N THR A 98 -12.75 3.81 15.64
CA THR A 98 -13.70 2.81 16.14
C THR A 98 -13.75 1.54 15.30
N GLU A 99 -13.32 1.61 14.03
CA GLU A 99 -13.27 0.47 13.11
C GLU A 99 -12.41 -0.70 13.63
N TYR A 100 -11.41 -0.41 14.48
CA TYR A 100 -10.55 -1.42 15.10
C TYR A 100 -10.98 -1.81 16.52
N ASN A 101 -12.11 -1.34 17.04
CA ASN A 101 -12.53 -1.66 18.42
C ASN A 101 -12.69 -3.17 18.67
N PHE A 102 -12.98 -3.94 17.62
CA PHE A 102 -13.12 -5.41 17.73
C PHE A 102 -11.83 -6.12 18.13
N ILE A 103 -10.64 -5.54 17.92
CA ILE A 103 -9.36 -6.15 18.31
C ILE A 103 -8.99 -5.86 19.76
N ARG A 104 -9.43 -4.74 20.32
CA ARG A 104 -9.02 -4.26 21.67
C ARG A 104 -9.30 -5.26 22.79
N SER A 105 -10.30 -6.11 22.63
CA SER A 105 -10.72 -7.10 23.65
C SER A 105 -10.31 -8.54 23.34
N SER A 106 -9.57 -8.80 22.26
CA SER A 106 -9.20 -10.17 21.88
C SER A 106 -7.85 -10.25 21.20
N MET A 107 -6.91 -10.92 21.87
CA MET A 107 -5.60 -11.25 21.32
C MET A 107 -5.71 -12.10 20.05
N GLN A 108 -6.69 -13.01 19.97
CA GLN A 108 -6.93 -13.83 18.79
C GLN A 108 -7.31 -12.95 17.59
N ARG A 109 -8.23 -11.99 17.78
CA ARG A 109 -8.61 -11.04 16.74
C ARG A 109 -7.43 -10.15 16.34
N LEU A 110 -6.62 -9.67 17.30
CA LEU A 110 -5.39 -8.94 17.00
C LEU A 110 -4.45 -9.74 16.10
N ILE A 111 -4.15 -10.99 16.46
CA ILE A 111 -3.24 -11.85 15.68
C ILE A 111 -3.79 -12.08 14.27
N MET A 112 -5.09 -12.39 14.15
CA MET A 112 -5.74 -12.56 12.85
C MET A 112 -5.65 -11.29 11.99
N THR A 113 -5.89 -10.11 12.57
CA THR A 113 -5.80 -8.83 11.88
C THR A 113 -4.35 -8.50 11.50
N ILE A 114 -3.36 -8.83 12.33
CA ILE A 114 -1.94 -8.68 11.97
C ILE A 114 -1.59 -9.57 10.78
N VAL A 115 -1.99 -10.84 10.77
CA VAL A 115 -1.75 -11.73 9.62
C VAL A 115 -2.40 -11.17 8.37
N ALA A 116 -3.65 -10.69 8.46
CA ALA A 116 -4.32 -10.03 7.36
C ALA A 116 -3.58 -8.77 6.90
N ALA A 117 -3.08 -7.93 7.81
CA ALA A 117 -2.31 -6.74 7.48
C ALA A 117 -1.02 -7.08 6.75
N TRP A 118 -0.30 -8.14 7.14
CA TRP A 118 0.90 -8.59 6.42
C TRP A 118 0.59 -9.07 5.00
N VAL A 119 -0.47 -9.87 4.82
CA VAL A 119 -0.81 -10.46 3.53
C VAL A 119 -1.48 -9.44 2.60
N ILE A 120 -2.40 -8.63 3.12
CA ILE A 120 -3.21 -7.69 2.36
C ILE A 120 -2.52 -6.33 2.26
N GLY A 121 -2.36 -5.62 3.38
CA GLY A 121 -1.72 -4.28 3.40
C GLY A 121 -0.26 -4.33 2.96
N GLY A 122 0.53 -5.17 3.62
CA GLY A 122 1.95 -5.34 3.33
C GLY A 122 2.25 -5.90 1.94
N PHE A 123 1.78 -7.12 1.65
CA PHE A 123 2.17 -7.80 0.42
C PHE A 123 1.31 -7.40 -0.79
N TYR A 124 -0.01 -7.63 -0.72
CA TYR A 124 -0.89 -7.44 -1.87
C TYR A 124 -0.94 -5.98 -2.34
N GLU A 125 -1.14 -5.02 -1.44
CA GLU A 125 -1.23 -3.61 -1.86
C GLU A 125 0.09 -3.09 -2.42
N GLU A 126 1.23 -3.49 -1.88
CA GLU A 126 2.53 -3.12 -2.46
C GLU A 126 2.70 -3.69 -3.87
N VAL A 127 2.30 -4.95 -4.11
CA VAL A 127 2.32 -5.55 -5.45
C VAL A 127 1.41 -4.78 -6.42
N VAL A 128 0.19 -4.43 -6.00
CA VAL A 128 -0.77 -3.71 -6.83
C VAL A 128 -0.28 -2.29 -7.13
N PHE A 129 -0.02 -1.50 -6.10
CA PHE A 129 0.22 -0.07 -6.26
C PHE A 129 1.64 0.22 -6.74
N ARG A 130 2.66 -0.31 -6.07
CA ARG A 130 4.07 0.03 -6.36
C ARG A 130 4.62 -0.90 -7.43
N GLY A 131 4.39 -2.20 -7.24
CA GLY A 131 4.82 -3.24 -8.16
C GLY A 131 4.18 -3.09 -9.54
N TYR A 132 2.86 -2.92 -9.63
CA TYR A 132 2.16 -2.92 -10.91
C TYR A 132 1.78 -1.51 -11.39
N ILE A 133 0.90 -0.79 -10.69
CA ILE A 133 0.32 0.49 -11.14
C ILE A 133 1.41 1.53 -11.36
N GLN A 134 2.31 1.75 -10.40
CA GLN A 134 3.39 2.73 -10.53
C GLN A 134 4.32 2.41 -11.71
N ASN A 135 4.70 1.14 -11.88
CA ASN A 135 5.51 0.69 -13.02
C ASN A 135 4.78 0.87 -14.34
N LEU A 136 3.48 0.60 -14.40
CA LEU A 136 2.64 0.78 -15.59
C LEU A 136 2.58 2.27 -15.97
N LEU A 137 2.32 3.13 -14.99
CA LEU A 137 2.31 4.57 -15.15
C LEU A 137 3.68 5.08 -15.63
N GLU A 138 4.78 4.63 -15.02
CA GLU A 138 6.15 5.06 -15.37
C GLU A 138 6.59 4.58 -16.75
N LYS A 139 6.34 3.31 -17.10
CA LYS A 139 6.89 2.69 -18.31
C LYS A 139 6.02 2.90 -19.54
N ARG A 140 4.71 3.09 -19.38
CA ARG A 140 3.75 3.11 -20.50
C ARG A 140 2.99 4.43 -20.60
N LEU A 141 2.28 4.86 -19.55
CA LEU A 141 1.37 6.02 -19.64
C LEU A 141 2.10 7.37 -19.59
N PHE A 142 3.14 7.50 -18.76
CA PHE A 142 3.89 8.73 -18.54
C PHE A 142 5.38 8.58 -18.88
N LYS A 143 5.69 7.70 -19.84
CA LYS A 143 7.07 7.44 -20.27
C LYS A 143 7.74 8.75 -20.71
N GLY A 144 8.83 9.10 -20.04
CA GLY A 144 9.61 10.32 -20.32
C GLY A 144 9.16 11.58 -19.59
N MET A 145 8.09 11.53 -18.77
CA MET A 145 7.56 12.69 -18.03
C MET A 145 8.14 12.84 -16.61
N GLY A 146 9.24 12.14 -16.32
CA GLY A 146 9.91 12.16 -15.02
C GLY A 146 9.33 11.18 -14.00
N ARG A 147 10.16 10.75 -13.04
CA ARG A 147 9.81 9.70 -12.07
C ARG A 147 8.75 10.11 -11.04
N TRP A 148 8.55 11.40 -10.82
CA TRP A 148 7.68 11.92 -9.77
C TRP A 148 6.19 11.83 -10.13
N LEU A 149 5.83 11.97 -11.40
CA LEU A 149 4.43 11.95 -11.81
C LEU A 149 3.77 10.58 -11.56
N PRO A 150 4.36 9.42 -11.94
CA PRO A 150 3.84 8.11 -11.55
C PRO A 150 3.75 7.90 -10.04
N ILE A 151 4.75 8.39 -9.28
CA ILE A 151 4.77 8.30 -7.81
C ILE A 151 3.57 9.03 -7.22
N VAL A 152 3.37 10.30 -7.58
CA VAL A 152 2.28 11.12 -7.05
C VAL A 152 0.91 10.52 -7.40
N ILE A 153 0.71 10.13 -8.66
CA ILE A 153 -0.57 9.55 -9.10
C ILE A 153 -0.85 8.23 -8.37
N THR A 154 0.13 7.34 -8.24
CA THR A 154 -0.04 6.07 -7.50
C THR A 154 -0.38 6.33 -6.04
N SER A 155 0.24 7.34 -5.43
CA SER A 155 0.02 7.70 -4.02
C SER A 155 -1.40 8.23 -3.79
N ILE A 156 -1.91 9.06 -4.70
CA ILE A 156 -3.30 9.54 -4.67
C ILE A 156 -4.27 8.36 -4.85
N LEU A 157 -4.02 7.47 -5.81
CA LEU A 157 -4.85 6.27 -6.01
C LEU A 157 -4.85 5.38 -4.76
N PHE A 158 -3.73 5.26 -4.06
CA PHE A 158 -3.61 4.50 -2.82
C PHE A 158 -4.42 5.13 -1.68
N GLY A 159 -4.45 6.46 -1.55
CA GLY A 159 -5.35 7.12 -0.59
C GLY A 159 -6.82 6.96 -0.96
N LEU A 160 -7.18 7.09 -2.24
CA LEU A 160 -8.55 6.90 -2.71
C LEU A 160 -9.05 5.45 -2.52
N TYR A 161 -8.14 4.48 -2.51
CA TYR A 161 -8.43 3.09 -2.15
C TYR A 161 -8.83 2.89 -0.67
N HIS A 162 -8.68 3.93 0.15
CA HIS A 162 -9.06 3.93 1.56
C HIS A 162 -10.28 4.81 1.86
N LEU A 163 -11.07 5.20 0.85
CA LEU A 163 -12.25 6.06 1.00
C LEU A 163 -13.34 5.52 1.93
N GLN A 164 -13.34 4.20 2.22
CA GLN A 164 -14.22 3.59 3.22
C GLN A 164 -13.87 4.00 4.66
N GLN A 165 -12.68 4.56 4.88
CA GLN A 165 -12.26 5.14 6.15
C GLN A 165 -12.62 6.63 6.19
N ASP A 166 -12.19 7.35 7.23
CA ASP A 166 -12.36 8.79 7.28
C ASP A 166 -11.34 9.55 6.40
N ILE A 167 -11.60 10.84 6.18
CA ILE A 167 -10.76 11.69 5.33
C ILE A 167 -9.31 11.84 5.86
N PHE A 168 -9.09 11.78 7.17
CA PHE A 168 -7.75 11.84 7.74
C PHE A 168 -7.00 10.54 7.43
N ALA A 169 -7.66 9.40 7.55
CA ALA A 169 -7.08 8.13 7.12
C ALA A 169 -6.74 8.11 5.62
N VAL A 170 -7.59 8.68 4.76
CA VAL A 170 -7.30 8.86 3.32
C VAL A 170 -6.06 9.72 3.08
N VAL A 171 -5.91 10.84 3.79
CA VAL A 171 -4.72 11.70 3.70
C VAL A 171 -3.47 10.97 4.21
N ALA A 172 -3.58 10.27 5.34
CA ALA A 172 -2.50 9.44 5.88
C ALA A 172 -2.06 8.36 4.88
N ALA A 173 -3.03 7.70 4.23
CA ALA A 173 -2.79 6.72 3.18
C ALA A 173 -2.11 7.35 1.97
N CYS A 174 -2.54 8.52 1.49
CA CYS A 174 -1.84 9.27 0.43
C CYS A 174 -0.35 9.52 0.78
N LEU A 175 -0.09 9.97 2.01
CA LEU A 175 1.27 10.23 2.49
C LEU A 175 2.10 8.95 2.61
N GLY A 176 1.50 7.87 3.11
CA GLY A 176 2.11 6.55 3.15
C GLY A 176 2.42 6.03 1.74
N GLY A 177 1.46 6.11 0.82
CA GLY A 177 1.64 5.74 -0.58
C GLY A 177 2.81 6.48 -1.21
N LEU A 178 2.97 7.78 -0.92
CA LEU A 178 4.12 8.57 -1.35
C LEU A 178 5.42 8.06 -0.74
N TYR A 179 5.42 7.82 0.57
CA TYR A 179 6.56 7.30 1.31
C TYR A 179 7.06 5.95 0.75
N TRP A 180 6.17 4.98 0.60
CA TRP A 180 6.50 3.64 0.10
C TRP A 180 6.82 3.62 -1.40
N SER A 181 6.20 4.49 -2.21
CA SER A 181 6.57 4.68 -3.62
C SER A 181 7.99 5.21 -3.78
N ILE A 182 8.39 6.18 -2.94
CA ILE A 182 9.77 6.70 -2.91
C ILE A 182 10.73 5.62 -2.43
N LEU A 183 10.37 4.89 -1.37
CA LEU A 183 11.19 3.82 -0.81
C LEU A 183 11.49 2.72 -1.85
N TYR A 184 10.45 2.29 -2.57
CA TYR A 184 10.55 1.33 -3.66
C TYR A 184 11.54 1.80 -4.74
N LYS A 185 11.40 3.04 -5.22
CA LYS A 185 12.31 3.59 -6.24
C LYS A 185 13.72 3.82 -5.74
N LYS A 186 13.88 4.26 -4.48
CA LYS A 186 15.18 4.53 -3.85
C LYS A 186 16.04 3.28 -3.76
N TRP A 187 15.42 2.12 -3.59
CA TRP A 187 16.11 0.84 -3.47
C TRP A 187 16.02 0.00 -4.75
N ASN A 188 16.20 0.64 -5.91
CA ASN A 188 16.26 -0.02 -7.23
C ASN A 188 15.03 -0.89 -7.55
N ASN A 189 13.84 -0.38 -7.24
CA ASN A 189 12.58 -1.12 -7.43
C ASN A 189 12.56 -2.42 -6.60
N ASN A 190 13.18 -2.46 -5.42
CA ASN A 190 13.10 -3.61 -4.52
C ASN A 190 11.81 -3.55 -3.71
N LEU A 191 10.83 -4.34 -4.11
CA LEU A 191 9.50 -4.34 -3.48
C LEU A 191 9.52 -4.86 -2.05
N TRP A 192 10.49 -5.74 -1.70
CA TRP A 192 10.60 -6.29 -0.34
C TRP A 192 10.84 -5.23 0.72
N VAL A 193 11.55 -4.13 0.38
CA VAL A 193 11.78 -3.05 1.35
C VAL A 193 10.46 -2.36 1.71
N SER A 194 9.61 -2.09 0.72
CA SER A 194 8.29 -1.48 0.93
C SER A 194 7.32 -2.45 1.61
N ILE A 195 7.28 -3.72 1.20
CA ILE A 195 6.44 -4.77 1.84
C ILE A 195 6.74 -4.88 3.33
N ILE A 196 8.02 -4.99 3.70
CA ILE A 196 8.42 -5.13 5.10
C ILE A 196 8.12 -3.84 5.86
N SER A 197 8.39 -2.67 5.26
CA SER A 197 8.11 -1.38 5.88
C SER A 197 6.63 -1.19 6.18
N HIS A 198 5.76 -1.43 5.19
CA HIS A 198 4.32 -1.26 5.30
C HIS A 198 3.72 -2.28 6.27
N ALA A 199 4.04 -3.56 6.13
CA ALA A 199 3.51 -4.61 7.01
C ALA A 199 3.89 -4.40 8.49
N LEU A 200 5.12 -3.97 8.76
CA LEU A 200 5.56 -3.66 10.12
C LEU A 200 4.90 -2.39 10.66
N PHE A 201 4.71 -1.37 9.83
CA PHE A 201 3.96 -0.17 10.22
C PHE A 201 2.52 -0.54 10.65
N ASP A 202 1.83 -1.35 9.86
CA ASP A 202 0.47 -1.80 10.19
C ASP A 202 0.45 -2.63 11.46
N MET A 203 1.38 -3.59 11.59
CA MET A 203 1.50 -4.42 12.77
C MET A 203 1.71 -3.58 14.04
N ILE A 204 2.65 -2.63 14.01
CA ILE A 204 2.93 -1.74 15.15
C ILE A 204 1.69 -0.89 15.44
N THR A 205 1.04 -0.33 14.42
CA THR A 205 -0.18 0.46 14.56
C THR A 205 -1.31 -0.34 15.22
N LEU A 206 -1.54 -1.57 14.79
CA LEU A 206 -2.53 -2.48 15.39
C LEU A 206 -2.22 -2.81 16.85
N ILE A 207 -0.94 -3.01 17.20
CA ILE A 207 -0.50 -3.22 18.59
C ILE A 207 -0.72 -1.95 19.43
N LEU A 208 -0.44 -0.77 18.89
CA LEU A 208 -0.70 0.50 19.58
C LEU A 208 -2.20 0.73 19.79
N ILE A 209 -3.04 0.34 18.84
CA ILE A 209 -4.51 0.41 18.98
C ILE A 209 -4.97 -0.56 20.06
N TYR A 210 -4.50 -1.81 20.01
CA TYR A 210 -4.82 -2.84 21.00
C TYR A 210 -4.45 -2.42 22.42
N THR A 211 -3.28 -1.81 22.59
CA THR A 211 -2.77 -1.35 23.89
C THR A 211 -3.31 0.02 24.32
N GLY A 212 -4.13 0.67 23.49
CA GLY A 212 -4.68 2.01 23.77
C GLY A 212 -3.67 3.16 23.68
N LYS A 213 -2.49 2.92 23.11
CA LYS A 213 -1.38 3.89 23.00
C LYS A 213 -1.35 4.64 21.66
N PHE A 214 -2.16 4.22 20.68
CA PHE A 214 -2.19 4.85 19.37
C PHE A 214 -2.60 6.33 19.44
N GLY A 215 -1.73 7.20 18.95
CA GLY A 215 -1.92 8.65 18.97
C GLY A 215 -1.72 9.31 20.33
N ASN A 216 -1.23 8.56 21.32
CA ASN A 216 -1.01 8.97 22.72
C ASN A 216 0.33 8.41 23.25
N LEU A 217 1.39 8.40 22.43
CA LEU A 217 2.70 7.89 22.83
C LEU A 217 3.48 8.82 23.76
N ILE A 218 3.02 10.07 23.92
CA ILE A 218 3.57 11.13 24.77
C ILE A 218 2.43 11.68 25.60
#